data_AF-A0A7C5QRC9-F1
#
_entry.id   AF-A0A7C5QRC9-F1
#
_cell.length_a   1.000
_cell.length_b   1.000
_cell.length_c   1.000
_cell.angle_alpha   90.00
_cell.angle_beta   90.00
_cell.angle_gamma   90.00
#
_symmetry.space_group_name_H-M   'P 1'
#
loop_
_entity.id
_entity.type
_entity.pdbx_description
1 polymer ?
#
loop_
_entity_poly.entity_id
_entity_poly.type
_entity_poly.pdbx_seq_one_letter_code
_entity_poly.pdbx_strand_id
1 'polypeptide(L)'
;GLIGMNEALLNFLDKDIASPEGRKFTLEVLRFMKERLIQYQLETSNLYNLEATPAESTSYRLALKDKEKYPDIITAGTKKVPYYTNSTQLPVNYTDDIFEALRLQDELQCQYTGGTVFHIFLGEKIKDIQAVKKLIQKIFTNFHLPYITLTPTFSICPVHGYLEGEHFYCPKCVIKQPCEVYSRVVGYLRPVQQWNVGKQEEFKERKEFNIK
;
A
#
# COMPACT_ATOMS: atom_id res chain seq x y z
N GLY A 1 -3.62 -15.50 1.60
CA GLY A 1 -2.85 -14.27 1.83
C GLY A 1 -3.01 -13.79 3.25
N LEU A 2 -2.41 -12.65 3.60
CA LEU A 2 -2.50 -12.01 4.92
C LEU A 2 -2.71 -10.50 4.79
N ILE A 3 -3.00 -9.85 5.92
CA ILE A 3 -3.25 -8.41 6.02
C ILE A 3 -2.87 -7.91 7.42
N GLY A 4 -2.50 -6.63 7.54
CA GLY A 4 -2.37 -5.95 8.82
C GLY A 4 -1.17 -6.39 9.63
N MET A 5 -0.08 -6.81 8.97
CA MET A 5 1.10 -7.29 9.70
C MET A 5 1.68 -6.19 10.60
N ASN A 6 1.69 -4.94 10.15
CA ASN A 6 2.14 -3.82 10.97
C ASN A 6 1.31 -3.70 12.26
N GLU A 7 -0.01 -3.71 12.16
CA GLU A 7 -0.89 -3.62 13.34
C GLU A 7 -0.80 -4.87 14.21
N ALA A 8 -0.62 -6.05 13.62
CA ALA A 8 -0.37 -7.29 14.37
C ALA A 8 0.91 -7.19 15.22
N LEU A 9 2.00 -6.66 14.65
CA LEU A 9 3.25 -6.44 15.38
C LEU A 9 3.08 -5.41 16.50
N LEU A 10 2.38 -4.29 16.24
CA LEU A 10 2.13 -3.27 17.26
C LEU A 10 1.37 -3.85 18.46
N ASN A 11 0.36 -4.67 18.21
CA ASN A 11 -0.42 -5.30 19.29
C ASN A 11 0.34 -6.44 20.00
N PHE A 12 1.20 -7.18 19.30
CA PHE A 12 1.82 -8.39 19.83
C PHE A 12 3.23 -8.17 20.42
N LEU A 13 4.02 -7.29 19.79
CA LEU A 13 5.42 -7.04 20.14
C LEU A 13 5.69 -5.60 20.59
N ASP A 14 4.71 -4.69 20.48
CA ASP A 14 4.90 -3.25 20.70
C ASP A 14 6.01 -2.66 19.82
N LYS A 15 6.10 -3.18 18.59
CA LYS A 15 7.06 -2.78 17.55
C LYS A 15 6.34 -2.71 16.21
N ASP A 16 6.76 -1.79 15.34
CA ASP A 16 6.23 -1.70 13.98
C ASP A 16 6.97 -2.61 13.00
N ILE A 17 6.47 -2.70 11.76
CA ILE A 17 7.07 -3.52 10.71
C ILE A 17 8.42 -2.98 10.18
N ALA A 18 8.78 -1.74 10.49
CA ALA A 18 10.05 -1.15 10.05
C ALA A 18 11.20 -1.44 11.02
N SER A 19 10.88 -1.69 12.29
CA SER A 19 11.85 -2.10 13.31
C SER A 19 12.59 -3.39 12.92
N PRO A 20 13.88 -3.55 13.31
CA PRO A 20 14.62 -4.79 13.08
C PRO A 20 13.89 -6.04 13.61
N GLU A 21 13.30 -5.94 14.80
CA GLU A 21 12.55 -7.01 15.45
C GLU A 21 11.26 -7.34 14.70
N GLY A 22 10.50 -6.32 14.31
CA GLY A 22 9.25 -6.48 13.57
C GLY A 22 9.47 -7.07 12.18
N ARG A 23 10.53 -6.65 11.47
CA ARG A 23 10.95 -7.25 10.20
C ARG A 23 11.33 -8.71 10.35
N LYS A 24 12.16 -9.02 11.35
CA LYS A 24 12.58 -10.40 11.64
C LYS A 24 11.38 -11.29 11.93
N PHE A 25 10.48 -10.85 12.80
CA PHE A 25 9.27 -11.62 13.12
C PHE A 25 8.35 -11.78 11.90
N THR A 26 8.20 -10.75 11.07
CA THR A 26 7.43 -10.84 9.83
C THR A 26 8.00 -11.89 8.89
N LEU A 27 9.33 -11.95 8.72
CA LEU A 27 9.99 -12.97 7.91
C LEU A 27 9.77 -14.38 8.45
N GLU A 28 9.80 -14.56 9.78
CA GLU A 28 9.50 -15.82 10.44
C GLU A 28 8.06 -16.27 10.15
N VAL A 29 7.08 -15.37 10.27
CA VAL A 29 5.67 -15.64 9.94
C VAL A 29 5.50 -16.01 8.47
N LEU A 30 6.08 -15.24 7.55
CA LEU A 30 5.99 -15.51 6.11
C LEU A 30 6.64 -16.85 5.74
N ARG A 31 7.77 -17.20 6.37
CA ARG A 31 8.44 -18.48 6.19
C ARG A 31 7.56 -19.63 6.68
N PHE A 32 7.02 -19.51 7.89
CA PHE A 32 6.11 -20.51 8.47
C PHE A 32 4.89 -20.73 7.56
N MET A 33 4.27 -19.65 7.07
CA MET A 33 3.13 -19.76 6.15
C MET A 33 3.52 -20.51 4.86
N LYS A 34 4.68 -20.20 4.26
CA LYS A 34 5.16 -20.90 3.07
C LYS A 34 5.40 -22.39 3.32
N GLU A 35 6.07 -22.74 4.41
CA GLU A 35 6.31 -24.14 4.78
C GLU A 35 4.99 -24.90 4.94
N ARG A 36 3.99 -24.26 5.55
CA ARG A 36 2.66 -24.85 5.70
C ARG A 36 1.94 -25.02 4.35
N LEU A 37 2.06 -24.06 3.44
CA LEU A 37 1.51 -24.19 2.09
C LEU A 37 2.15 -25.36 1.34
N ILE A 38 3.47 -25.55 1.44
CA ILE A 38 4.17 -26.69 0.83
C ILE A 38 3.61 -28.02 1.33
N GLN A 39 3.37 -28.15 2.64
CA GLN A 39 2.75 -29.34 3.22
C GLN A 39 1.35 -29.59 2.62
N TYR A 40 0.51 -28.55 2.52
CA TYR A 40 -0.81 -28.69 1.90
C TYR A 40 -0.74 -29.11 0.44
N GLN A 41 0.25 -28.64 -0.33
CA GLN A 41 0.43 -29.06 -1.71
C GLN A 41 0.76 -30.55 -1.80
N LEU A 42 1.65 -31.05 -0.93
CA LEU A 42 2.01 -32.47 -0.87
C LEU A 42 0.82 -33.35 -0.44
N GLU A 43 0.02 -32.88 0.51
CA GLU A 43 -1.15 -33.61 1.04
C GLU A 43 -2.30 -33.67 0.02
N THR A 44 -2.54 -32.58 -0.71
CA THR A 44 -3.76 -32.43 -1.53
C THR A 44 -3.52 -32.50 -3.04
N SER A 45 -2.26 -32.50 -3.49
CA SER A 45 -1.86 -32.36 -4.90
C SER A 45 -2.36 -31.08 -5.60
N ASN A 46 -2.88 -30.10 -4.86
CA ASN A 46 -3.25 -28.79 -5.38
C ASN A 46 -2.09 -27.80 -5.24
N LEU A 47 -2.00 -26.82 -6.13
CA LEU A 47 -1.04 -25.72 -6.01
C LEU A 47 -1.62 -24.62 -5.11
N TYR A 48 -0.84 -24.15 -4.14
CA TYR A 48 -1.19 -23.02 -3.28
C TYR A 48 -0.08 -21.97 -3.30
N ASN A 49 -0.47 -20.71 -3.25
CA ASN A 49 0.44 -19.59 -3.27
C ASN A 49 0.25 -18.68 -2.04
N LEU A 50 1.30 -17.93 -1.71
CA LEU A 50 1.22 -16.87 -0.71
C LEU A 50 1.08 -15.53 -1.43
N GLU A 51 -0.09 -14.92 -1.30
CA GLU A 51 -0.42 -13.63 -1.94
C GLU A 51 -0.41 -12.49 -0.93
N ALA A 52 0.16 -11.36 -1.33
CA ALA A 52 -0.01 -10.08 -0.66
C ALA A 52 -1.41 -9.55 -1.00
N THR A 53 -2.39 -9.92 -0.18
CA THR A 53 -3.80 -9.63 -0.43
C THR A 53 -4.05 -8.12 -0.59
N PRO A 54 -4.63 -7.67 -1.72
CA PRO A 54 -4.94 -6.26 -1.94
C PRO A 54 -5.95 -5.69 -0.93
N ALA A 55 -6.84 -6.54 -0.43
CA ALA A 55 -7.72 -6.30 0.70
C ALA A 55 -8.52 -4.99 0.70
N GLU A 56 -8.96 -4.52 -0.48
CA GLU A 56 -9.61 -3.21 -0.65
C GLU A 56 -10.72 -2.94 0.39
N SER A 57 -11.70 -3.85 0.51
CA SER A 57 -12.77 -3.74 1.51
C SER A 57 -12.46 -4.46 2.82
N THR A 58 -11.64 -5.52 2.76
CA THR A 58 -11.34 -6.37 3.92
C THR A 58 -10.48 -5.65 4.95
N SER A 59 -9.59 -4.75 4.52
CA SER A 59 -8.77 -3.90 5.39
C SER A 59 -9.60 -3.15 6.42
N TYR A 60 -10.58 -2.38 5.94
CA TYR A 60 -11.51 -1.63 6.79
C TYR A 60 -12.41 -2.56 7.62
N ARG A 61 -13.02 -3.55 6.97
CA ARG A 61 -14.05 -4.39 7.59
C ARG A 61 -13.51 -5.25 8.74
N LEU A 62 -12.30 -5.79 8.62
CA LEU A 62 -11.70 -6.58 9.69
C LEU A 62 -11.30 -5.68 10.87
N ALA A 63 -10.62 -4.56 10.59
CA ALA A 63 -10.22 -3.61 11.63
C ALA A 63 -11.43 -3.07 12.40
N LEU A 64 -12.54 -2.78 11.73
CA LEU A 64 -13.78 -2.34 12.37
C LEU A 64 -14.34 -3.39 13.33
N LYS A 65 -14.43 -4.66 12.89
CA LYS A 65 -14.93 -5.75 13.73
C LYS A 65 -14.02 -6.03 14.93
N ASP A 66 -12.71 -5.95 14.72
CA ASP A 66 -11.76 -6.14 15.80
C ASP A 66 -11.83 -4.99 16.79
N LYS A 67 -12.05 -3.75 16.35
CA LYS A 67 -12.32 -2.60 17.22
C LYS A 67 -13.61 -2.72 18.02
N GLU A 68 -14.68 -3.27 17.43
CA GLU A 68 -15.93 -3.56 18.15
C GLU A 68 -15.73 -4.58 19.27
N LYS A 69 -14.92 -5.62 19.00
CA LYS A 69 -14.66 -6.70 19.96
C LYS A 69 -13.58 -6.35 20.99
N TYR A 70 -12.57 -5.60 20.57
CA TYR A 70 -11.38 -5.24 21.34
C TYR A 70 -11.15 -3.72 21.18
N PRO A 71 -11.81 -2.87 21.99
CA PRO A 71 -11.76 -1.42 21.82
C PRO A 71 -10.34 -0.83 21.80
N ASP A 72 -9.44 -1.42 22.59
CA ASP A 72 -8.06 -0.98 22.76
C ASP A 72 -7.08 -1.53 21.72
N ILE A 73 -7.53 -2.39 20.79
CA ILE A 73 -6.65 -2.93 19.74
C ILE A 73 -6.03 -1.80 18.91
N ILE A 74 -4.74 -1.89 18.59
CA ILE A 74 -4.08 -0.88 17.76
C ILE A 74 -4.43 -1.16 16.29
N THR A 75 -4.92 -0.14 15.59
CA THR A 75 -5.22 -0.17 14.15
C THR A 75 -4.66 1.10 13.50
N ALA A 76 -4.47 1.09 12.18
CA ALA A 76 -4.24 2.33 11.43
C ALA A 76 -5.55 3.12 11.26
N GLY A 77 -5.46 4.36 10.78
CA GLY A 77 -6.60 5.24 10.62
C GLY A 77 -7.12 5.82 11.94
N THR A 78 -8.33 6.36 11.90
CA THR A 78 -8.98 6.97 13.05
C THR A 78 -9.86 5.98 13.82
N LYS A 79 -10.26 6.34 15.05
CA LYS A 79 -11.25 5.55 15.82
C LYS A 79 -12.55 5.30 15.05
N LYS A 80 -12.95 6.23 14.18
CA LYS A 80 -14.19 6.13 13.38
C LYS A 80 -13.98 5.32 12.11
N VAL A 81 -12.78 5.40 11.52
CA VAL A 81 -12.47 4.75 10.25
C VAL A 81 -11.17 3.94 10.41
N PRO A 82 -11.17 2.85 11.21
CA PRO A 82 -10.00 2.04 11.42
C PRO A 82 -9.74 1.17 10.18
N TYR A 83 -8.47 0.94 9.85
CA TYR A 83 -8.11 0.00 8.78
C TYR A 83 -6.82 -0.74 9.12
N TYR A 84 -6.57 -1.83 8.38
CA TYR A 84 -5.31 -2.56 8.44
C TYR A 84 -4.42 -2.24 7.25
N THR A 85 -3.13 -2.02 7.52
CA THR A 85 -2.13 -1.84 6.48
C THR A 85 -2.09 -3.07 5.59
N ASN A 86 -2.03 -2.86 4.27
CA ASN A 86 -2.12 -3.96 3.30
C ASN A 86 -0.98 -4.97 3.51
N SER A 87 -1.32 -6.25 3.66
CA SER A 87 -0.33 -7.35 3.73
C SER A 87 0.80 -7.08 4.75
N THR A 88 2.04 -7.01 4.27
CA THR A 88 3.27 -6.66 5.03
C THR A 88 3.89 -5.35 4.53
N GLN A 89 3.06 -4.47 3.96
CA GLN A 89 3.51 -3.15 3.54
C GLN A 89 3.85 -2.29 4.75
N LEU A 90 4.67 -1.27 4.53
CA LEU A 90 4.88 -0.20 5.50
C LEU A 90 3.57 0.57 5.71
N PRO A 91 3.38 1.19 6.90
CA PRO A 91 2.33 2.20 7.08
C PRO A 91 2.44 3.27 6.00
N VAL A 92 1.29 3.73 5.49
CA VAL A 92 1.22 4.64 4.33
C VAL A 92 1.83 6.02 4.58
N ASN A 93 2.09 6.37 5.84
CA ASN A 93 2.69 7.61 6.28
C ASN A 93 4.13 7.46 6.83
N TYR A 94 4.75 6.28 6.66
CA TYR A 94 6.01 5.94 7.30
C TYR A 94 7.20 6.81 6.86
N THR A 95 7.47 6.90 5.55
CA THR A 95 8.59 7.68 4.99
C THR A 95 8.26 8.23 3.60
N ASP A 96 8.92 9.31 3.21
CA ASP A 96 8.94 9.86 1.85
C ASP A 96 10.25 9.53 1.11
N ASP A 97 11.20 8.83 1.75
CA ASP A 97 12.38 8.27 1.08
C ASP A 97 12.04 6.91 0.45
N ILE A 98 11.98 6.90 -0.88
CA ILE A 98 11.71 5.69 -1.66
C ILE A 98 12.75 4.60 -1.42
N PHE A 99 14.03 4.93 -1.26
CA PHE A 99 15.09 3.94 -1.10
C PHE A 99 15.11 3.37 0.31
N GLU A 100 14.72 4.16 1.32
CA GLU A 100 14.46 3.62 2.66
C GLU A 100 13.33 2.60 2.61
N ALA A 101 12.18 2.97 2.04
CA ALA A 101 11.04 2.08 1.94
C ALA A 101 11.39 0.79 1.17
N LEU A 102 12.10 0.91 0.04
CA LEU A 102 12.58 -0.25 -0.73
C LEU A 102 13.50 -1.15 0.10
N ARG A 103 14.46 -0.60 0.85
CA ARG A 103 15.36 -1.40 1.72
C ARG A 103 14.61 -2.18 2.79
N LEU A 104 13.55 -1.61 3.35
CA LEU A 104 12.73 -2.27 4.37
C LEU A 104 11.79 -3.32 3.79
N GLN A 105 11.36 -3.14 2.54
CA GLN A 105 10.32 -3.95 1.91
C GLN A 105 10.86 -5.05 0.98
N ASP A 106 12.07 -4.91 0.42
CA ASP A 106 12.60 -5.83 -0.60
C ASP A 106 12.49 -7.30 -0.17
N GLU A 107 13.11 -7.64 0.96
CA GLU A 107 13.14 -9.01 1.46
C GLU A 107 11.75 -9.55 1.81
N LEU A 108 10.89 -8.70 2.38
CA LEU A 108 9.53 -9.07 2.79
C LEU A 108 8.66 -9.37 1.56
N GLN A 109 8.72 -8.50 0.55
CA GLN A 109 7.91 -8.63 -0.65
C GLN A 109 8.35 -9.83 -1.50
N CYS A 110 9.65 -10.15 -1.53
CA CYS A 110 10.17 -11.35 -2.18
C CYS A 110 9.74 -12.67 -1.52
N GLN A 111 9.12 -12.66 -0.33
CA GLN A 111 8.59 -13.88 0.27
C GLN A 111 7.27 -14.33 -0.38
N TYR A 112 6.56 -13.45 -1.10
CA TYR A 112 5.29 -13.79 -1.72
C TYR A 112 5.50 -14.55 -3.03
N THR A 113 4.77 -15.65 -3.21
CA THR A 113 4.81 -16.49 -4.42
C THR A 113 3.62 -16.29 -5.33
N GLY A 114 2.53 -15.73 -4.79
CA GLY A 114 1.27 -15.53 -5.50
C GLY A 114 1.10 -14.17 -6.15
N GLY A 115 1.94 -13.21 -5.77
CA GLY A 115 1.88 -11.84 -6.24
C GLY A 115 2.05 -10.86 -5.09
N THR A 116 2.82 -9.81 -5.38
CA THR A 116 2.95 -8.62 -4.55
C THR A 116 3.18 -7.42 -5.46
N VAL A 117 2.95 -6.22 -4.95
CA VAL A 117 3.23 -4.96 -5.62
C VAL A 117 3.75 -3.97 -4.59
N PHE A 118 4.80 -3.24 -4.94
CA PHE A 118 5.25 -2.08 -4.19
C PHE A 118 4.79 -0.79 -4.88
N HIS A 119 3.96 -0.01 -4.21
CA HIS A 119 3.42 1.22 -4.78
C HIS A 119 4.31 2.41 -4.44
N ILE A 120 4.82 3.07 -5.48
CA ILE A 120 5.53 4.33 -5.35
C ILE A 120 4.52 5.44 -5.69
N PHE A 121 3.92 6.03 -4.67
CA PHE A 121 2.97 7.15 -4.81
C PHE A 121 3.74 8.48 -4.92
N LEU A 122 3.47 9.27 -5.97
CA LEU A 122 4.36 10.34 -6.45
C LEU A 122 3.85 11.77 -6.24
N GLY A 123 2.64 11.94 -5.70
CA GLY A 123 1.96 13.23 -5.73
C GLY A 123 1.54 13.60 -7.12
N GLU A 124 2.42 14.27 -7.85
CA GLU A 124 2.16 14.65 -9.24
C GLU A 124 2.96 13.79 -10.21
N LYS A 125 2.65 13.92 -11.50
CA LYS A 125 3.45 13.24 -12.53
C LYS A 125 4.88 13.78 -12.55
N ILE A 126 5.84 12.88 -12.70
CA ILE A 126 7.25 13.26 -12.93
C ILE A 126 7.37 13.78 -14.37
N LYS A 127 7.88 15.01 -14.53
CA LYS A 127 8.03 15.65 -15.86
C LYS A 127 9.27 15.17 -16.61
N ASP A 128 10.35 14.85 -15.90
CA ASP A 128 11.59 14.37 -16.51
C ASP A 128 11.55 12.85 -16.75
N ILE A 129 11.41 12.47 -18.02
CA ILE A 129 11.43 11.07 -18.47
C ILE A 129 12.76 10.39 -18.17
N GLN A 130 13.88 11.12 -18.22
CA GLN A 130 15.20 10.54 -17.93
C GLN A 130 15.34 10.24 -16.44
N ALA A 131 14.79 11.09 -15.56
CA ALA A 131 14.71 10.81 -14.14
C ALA A 131 13.90 9.54 -13.86
N VAL A 132 12.74 9.36 -14.51
CA VAL A 132 11.93 8.14 -14.40
C VAL A 132 12.71 6.90 -14.83
N LYS A 133 13.38 6.94 -15.98
CA LYS A 133 14.17 5.81 -16.50
C LYS A 133 15.30 5.44 -15.54
N LYS A 134 16.05 6.44 -15.05
CA LYS A 134 17.15 6.23 -14.09
C LYS A 134 16.63 5.66 -12.78
N LEU A 135 15.47 6.12 -12.30
CA LEU A 135 14.85 5.59 -11.09
C LEU A 135 14.50 4.11 -11.25
N ILE A 136 13.78 3.75 -12.32
CA ILE A 136 13.41 2.36 -12.62
C ILE A 136 14.66 1.49 -12.71
N GLN A 137 15.66 1.92 -13.48
CA GLN A 137 16.92 1.19 -13.61
C GLN A 137 17.59 1.00 -12.24
N LYS A 138 17.68 2.06 -11.43
CA LYS A 138 18.30 1.99 -10.11
C LYS A 138 17.54 1.05 -9.19
N ILE A 139 16.21 1.03 -9.22
CA ILE A 139 15.41 0.10 -8.40
C ILE A 139 15.71 -1.34 -8.80
N PHE A 140 15.53 -1.70 -10.07
CA PHE A 140 15.71 -3.09 -10.52
C PHE A 140 17.17 -3.55 -10.59
N THR A 141 18.15 -2.65 -10.48
CA THR A 141 19.57 -3.02 -10.36
C THR A 141 19.99 -3.30 -8.92
N ASN A 142 19.31 -2.70 -7.93
CA ASN A 142 19.73 -2.76 -6.51
C ASN A 142 18.77 -3.54 -5.61
N PHE A 143 17.57 -3.87 -6.09
CA PHE A 143 16.52 -4.55 -5.33
C PHE A 143 15.89 -5.67 -6.16
N HIS A 144 15.29 -6.64 -5.46
CA HIS A 144 14.74 -7.87 -6.02
C HIS A 144 13.20 -7.86 -6.13
N LEU A 145 12.53 -6.80 -5.65
CA LEU A 145 11.07 -6.68 -5.71
C LEU A 145 10.54 -7.04 -7.10
N PRO A 146 9.56 -7.96 -7.18
CA PRO A 146 9.12 -8.50 -8.46
C PRO A 146 8.27 -7.51 -9.26
N TYR A 147 7.62 -6.55 -8.58
CA TYR A 147 6.69 -5.63 -9.20
C TYR A 147 6.59 -4.32 -8.44
N ILE A 148 6.78 -3.21 -9.16
CA ILE A 148 6.58 -1.85 -8.67
C ILE A 148 5.58 -1.10 -9.53
N THR A 149 4.98 -0.05 -8.96
CA THR A 149 4.19 0.92 -9.74
C THR A 149 4.67 2.34 -9.44
N LEU A 150 4.71 3.18 -10.47
CA LEU A 150 4.81 4.63 -10.33
C LEU A 150 3.40 5.19 -10.43
N THR A 151 2.88 5.74 -9.33
CA THR A 151 1.48 6.18 -9.23
C THR A 151 1.43 7.67 -8.93
N PRO A 152 1.24 8.53 -9.95
CA PRO A 152 0.88 9.91 -9.74
C PRO A 152 -0.60 10.04 -9.36
N THR A 153 -0.91 11.06 -8.56
CA THR A 153 -2.26 11.58 -8.35
C THR A 153 -2.54 12.63 -9.43
N PHE A 154 -3.74 12.56 -10.01
CA PHE A 154 -4.19 13.52 -11.02
C PHE A 154 -5.69 13.72 -10.91
N SER A 155 -6.21 14.80 -11.50
CA SER A 155 -7.62 15.14 -11.41
C SER A 155 -8.24 15.30 -12.79
N ILE A 156 -9.52 14.95 -12.93
CA ILE A 156 -10.30 15.12 -14.16
C ILE A 156 -11.37 16.17 -13.92
N CYS A 157 -11.30 17.26 -14.68
CA CYS A 157 -12.33 18.29 -14.73
C CYS A 157 -13.31 18.00 -15.89
N PRO A 158 -14.63 18.16 -15.68
CA PRO A 158 -15.61 17.97 -16.76
C PRO A 158 -15.46 18.96 -17.92
N VAL A 159 -14.78 20.10 -17.70
CA VAL A 159 -14.56 21.15 -18.71
C VAL A 159 -13.14 21.11 -19.28
N HIS A 160 -12.13 21.03 -18.41
CA HIS A 160 -10.71 21.14 -18.81
C HIS A 160 -10.00 19.80 -18.98
N GLY A 161 -10.67 18.68 -18.70
CA GLY A 161 -10.06 17.35 -18.77
C GLY A 161 -8.97 17.16 -17.71
N TYR A 162 -7.84 16.58 -18.12
CA TYR A 162 -6.75 16.21 -17.23
C TYR A 162 -6.08 17.42 -16.55
N LEU A 163 -5.88 17.30 -15.24
CA LEU A 163 -5.14 18.22 -14.40
C LEU A 163 -4.07 17.44 -13.62
N GLU A 164 -2.86 17.99 -13.56
CA GLU A 164 -1.78 17.44 -12.73
C GLU A 164 -2.14 17.63 -11.25
N GLY A 165 -1.89 16.61 -10.42
CA GLY A 165 -2.08 16.71 -8.97
C GLY A 165 -3.51 16.55 -8.46
N GLU A 166 -3.63 16.72 -7.15
CA GLU A 166 -4.88 16.57 -6.40
C GLU A 166 -5.68 17.88 -6.37
N HIS A 167 -6.78 17.88 -7.11
CA HIS A 167 -7.69 19.01 -7.20
C HIS A 167 -9.12 18.51 -7.09
N PHE A 168 -9.75 18.70 -5.93
CA PHE A 168 -11.19 18.42 -5.77
C PHE A 168 -12.09 19.43 -6.49
N TYR A 169 -11.54 20.61 -6.80
CA TYR A 169 -12.19 21.64 -7.60
C TYR A 169 -11.22 22.15 -8.67
N CYS A 170 -11.73 22.39 -9.88
CA CYS A 170 -10.89 22.83 -10.98
C CYS A 170 -10.30 24.22 -10.73
N PRO A 171 -8.96 24.40 -10.77
CA PRO A 171 -8.33 25.71 -10.58
C PRO A 171 -8.44 26.63 -11.82
N LYS A 172 -8.92 26.10 -12.96
CA LYS A 172 -9.00 26.82 -14.24
C LYS A 172 -10.43 27.28 -14.58
N CYS A 173 -11.45 26.70 -13.97
CA CYS A 173 -12.84 27.07 -14.26
C CYS A 173 -13.20 28.39 -13.60
N VAL A 174 -13.78 29.31 -14.39
CA VAL A 174 -14.34 30.57 -13.88
C VAL A 174 -15.50 30.28 -12.92
N ILE A 175 -16.36 29.32 -13.28
CA ILE A 175 -17.42 28.79 -12.41
C ILE A 175 -16.86 27.54 -11.72
N LYS A 176 -16.90 27.49 -10.39
CA LYS A 176 -16.36 26.36 -9.60
C LYS A 176 -16.98 25.03 -10.04
N GLN A 177 -16.15 24.14 -10.60
CA GLN A 177 -16.54 22.78 -11.00
C GLN A 177 -15.85 21.74 -10.12
N PRO A 178 -16.57 20.70 -9.65
CA PRO A 178 -15.95 19.58 -8.96
C PRO A 178 -15.10 18.76 -9.93
N CYS A 179 -14.04 18.16 -9.41
CA CYS A 179 -13.13 17.29 -10.14
C CYS A 179 -13.11 15.89 -9.53
N GLU A 180 -12.94 14.88 -10.38
CA GLU A 180 -12.67 13.52 -9.93
C GLU A 180 -11.16 13.38 -9.70
N VAL A 181 -10.75 13.00 -8.48
CA VAL A 181 -9.34 12.80 -8.15
C VAL A 181 -9.03 11.34 -8.36
N TYR A 182 -8.12 11.03 -9.28
CA TYR A 182 -7.69 9.67 -9.58
C TYR A 182 -6.36 9.37 -8.90
N SER A 183 -6.33 8.22 -8.24
CA SER A 183 -5.11 7.58 -7.77
C SER A 183 -5.26 6.06 -7.87
N ARG A 184 -4.23 5.30 -7.49
CA ARG A 184 -4.29 3.84 -7.41
C ARG A 184 -4.73 3.43 -6.02
N VAL A 185 -5.84 2.69 -5.95
CA VAL A 185 -6.38 2.20 -4.66
C VAL A 185 -5.53 1.05 -4.12
N VAL A 186 -5.42 -0.03 -4.90
CA VAL A 186 -4.59 -1.21 -4.60
C VAL A 186 -3.95 -1.80 -5.85
N GLY A 187 -4.65 -1.80 -6.98
CA GLY A 187 -4.14 -2.42 -8.21
C GLY A 187 -4.43 -1.64 -9.47
N TYR A 188 -5.43 -0.76 -9.47
CA TYR A 188 -5.93 -0.02 -10.63
C TYR A 188 -6.27 1.42 -10.25
N LEU A 189 -6.34 2.29 -11.25
CA LEU A 189 -6.70 3.71 -11.08
C LEU A 189 -8.22 3.85 -10.99
N ARG A 190 -8.70 4.59 -9.99
CA ARG A 190 -10.13 4.87 -9.81
C ARG A 190 -10.31 6.21 -9.09
N PRO A 191 -11.42 6.94 -9.28
CA PRO A 191 -11.71 8.14 -8.49
C PRO A 191 -11.73 7.83 -6.99
N VAL A 192 -10.95 8.58 -6.20
CA VAL A 192 -10.84 8.44 -4.74
C VAL A 192 -12.20 8.58 -4.06
N GLN A 193 -13.06 9.45 -4.59
CA GLN A 193 -14.43 9.64 -4.10
C GLN A 193 -15.29 8.37 -4.18
N GLN A 194 -14.93 7.40 -5.04
CA GLN A 194 -15.64 6.14 -5.18
C GLN A 194 -15.02 4.99 -4.36
N TRP A 195 -13.93 5.24 -3.65
CA TRP A 195 -13.30 4.23 -2.80
C TRP A 195 -14.13 4.03 -1.53
N ASN A 196 -13.97 2.88 -0.87
CA ASN A 196 -14.57 2.69 0.45
C ASN A 196 -13.93 3.63 1.49
N VAL A 197 -14.64 3.87 2.58
CA VAL A 197 -14.22 4.85 3.61
C VAL A 197 -12.83 4.56 4.20
N GLY A 198 -12.46 3.30 4.39
CA GLY A 198 -11.13 2.95 4.89
C GLY A 198 -10.02 3.27 3.90
N LYS A 199 -10.23 3.02 2.60
CA LYS A 199 -9.28 3.41 1.56
C LYS A 199 -9.22 4.91 1.33
N GLN A 200 -10.32 5.63 1.54
CA GLN A 200 -10.29 7.09 1.57
C GLN A 200 -9.49 7.61 2.75
N GLU A 201 -9.59 6.99 3.93
CA GLU A 201 -8.80 7.37 5.10
C GLU A 201 -7.31 7.07 4.90
N GLU A 202 -6.99 5.88 4.40
CA GLU A 202 -5.62 5.51 4.02
C GLU A 202 -5.03 6.51 3.01
N PHE A 203 -5.81 6.95 2.02
CA PHE A 203 -5.37 7.95 1.05
C PHE A 203 -5.04 9.30 1.70
N LYS A 204 -5.85 9.77 2.66
CA LYS A 204 -5.60 11.04 3.35
C LYS A 204 -4.34 11.01 4.22
N GLU A 205 -4.05 9.87 4.84
CA GLU A 205 -2.87 9.71 5.70
C GLU A 205 -1.59 9.49 4.89
N ARG A 206 -1.72 9.12 3.62
CA ARG A 206 -0.61 8.71 2.77
C ARG A 206 0.43 9.82 2.63
N LYS A 207 1.68 9.46 2.90
CA LYS A 207 2.85 10.28 2.57
C LYS A 207 3.36 9.87 1.20
N GLU A 208 3.53 10.85 0.32
CA GLU A 208 3.99 10.63 -1.05
C GLU A 208 5.52 10.65 -1.11
N PHE A 209 6.11 9.85 -2.00
CA PHE A 209 7.55 9.78 -2.16
C PHE A 209 8.09 11.01 -2.87
N ASN A 210 9.17 11.56 -2.32
CA ASN A 210 9.84 12.70 -2.89
C ASN A 210 10.90 12.24 -3.91
N ILE A 211 10.66 12.52 -5.19
CA ILE A 211 11.63 12.30 -6.27
C ILE A 211 12.28 13.64 -6.60
N LYS A 212 13.17 14.08 -5.71
CA LYS A 212 14.10 15.19 -5.95
C LYS A 212 15.51 14.65 -6.11
#